data_AF-A0A2I0W802-F1
#
_entry.id   AF-A0A2I0W802-F1
#
_cell.length_a   1.000
_cell.length_b   1.000
_cell.length_c   1.000
_cell.angle_alpha   90.00
_cell.angle_beta   90.00
_cell.angle_gamma   90.00
#
_symmetry.space_group_name_H-M   'P 1'
#
loop_
_entity.id
_entity.type
_entity.pdbx_description
1 polymer ?
#
loop_
_entity_poly.entity_id
_entity_poly.type
_entity_poly.pdbx_seq_one_letter_code
_entity_poly.pdbx_strand_id
1 'polypeptide(L)'
;MVMSWLWNSMNPEISDTFMFLSTAKNIWDAARQTFLKARDAARIFEIKVKVGSIKLGSKIVMEYVTLLQNLWQELDHYRCIETKCPKDAIILKNFIKKNRVYDFLT
;
A
#
# COMPACT_ATOMS: atom_id res chain seq x y z
N MET A 1 10.00 21.91 18.59
CA MET A 1 8.54 21.92 18.35
C MET A 1 8.07 20.96 17.23
N VAL A 2 8.92 20.06 16.71
CA VAL A 2 8.49 19.01 15.72
C VAL A 2 8.47 17.62 16.36
N MET A 3 9.45 17.27 17.20
CA MET A 3 9.47 15.98 17.92
C MET A 3 8.28 15.82 18.87
N SER A 4 7.99 16.87 19.66
CA SER A 4 6.86 16.87 20.58
C SER A 4 5.53 16.69 19.85
N TRP A 5 5.38 17.27 18.66
CA TRP A 5 4.22 17.04 17.80
C TRP A 5 4.15 15.60 17.31
N LEU A 6 5.28 15.00 16.90
CA LEU A 6 5.34 13.59 16.48
C LEU A 6 4.96 12.64 17.63
N TRP A 7 5.51 12.82 18.83
CA TRP A 7 5.17 11.99 19.99
C TRP A 7 3.68 12.11 20.36
N ASN A 8 3.16 13.34 20.41
CA ASN A 8 1.76 13.58 20.74
C ASN A 8 0.78 13.09 19.65
N SER A 9 1.26 12.81 18.44
CA SER A 9 0.46 12.27 17.34
C SER A 9 0.46 10.73 17.31
N MET A 10 1.23 10.08 18.18
CA MET A 10 1.33 8.61 18.27
C MET A 10 0.63 8.11 19.54
N ASN A 11 0.28 6.83 19.56
CA ASN A 11 -0.11 6.17 20.81
C ASN A 11 1.08 6.19 21.79
N PRO A 12 0.86 6.37 23.11
CA PRO A 12 1.93 6.43 24.11
C PRO A 12 2.90 5.24 24.04
N GLU A 13 2.36 4.02 23.90
CA GLU A 13 3.16 2.79 23.75
C GLU A 13 4.09 2.82 22.53
N ILE A 14 3.65 3.47 21.45
CA ILE A 14 4.43 3.62 20.21
C ILE A 14 5.45 4.76 20.39
N SER A 15 5.07 5.89 20.98
CA SER A 15 6.00 7.01 21.20
C SER A 15 7.17 6.62 22.10
N ASP A 16 6.93 5.77 23.11
CA ASP A 16 7.95 5.30 24.04
C ASP A 16 9.07 4.53 23.32
N THR A 17 8.74 3.78 22.26
CA THR A 17 9.75 3.07 21.46
C THR A 17 10.70 3.99 20.70
N PHE A 18 10.33 5.26 20.48
CA PHE A 18 11.12 6.24 19.75
C PHE A 18 11.65 7.40 20.61
N MET A 19 11.38 7.38 21.92
CA MET A 19 11.72 8.47 22.84
C MET A 19 13.24 8.73 22.93
N PHE A 20 14.06 7.72 22.67
CA PHE A 20 15.52 7.80 22.70
C PHE A 20 16.15 8.37 21.41
N LEU A 21 15.36 8.67 20.39
CA LEU A 21 15.86 9.19 19.12
C LEU A 21 16.10 10.71 19.18
N SER A 22 17.31 11.11 18.82
CA SER A 22 17.82 12.48 19.02
C SER A 22 17.39 13.50 17.97
N THR A 23 16.75 13.09 16.87
CA THR A 23 16.26 14.01 15.83
C THR A 23 14.83 13.67 15.40
N ALA A 24 14.03 14.69 15.06
CA ALA A 24 12.68 14.48 14.52
C ALA A 24 12.70 13.62 13.24
N LYS A 25 13.76 13.77 12.43
CA LYS A 25 14.00 12.94 11.26
C LYS A 25 14.18 11.46 11.64
N ASN A 26 15.00 11.17 12.65
CA ASN A 26 15.20 9.79 13.09
C ASN A 26 13.89 9.18 13.62
N ILE A 27 13.09 9.94 14.37
CA ILE A 27 11.76 9.49 14.84
C ILE A 27 10.86 9.19 13.65
N TRP A 28 10.78 10.08 12.67
CA TRP A 28 9.99 9.87 11.46
C TRP A 28 10.46 8.67 10.66
N ASP A 29 11.76 8.54 10.41
CA ASP A 29 12.34 7.45 9.63
C ASP A 29 12.18 6.10 10.34
N ALA A 30 12.30 6.04 11.66
CA ALA A 30 12.07 4.84 12.45
C ALA A 30 10.59 4.45 12.50
N ALA A 31 9.69 5.39 12.77
CA ALA A 31 8.25 5.13 12.72
C ALA A 31 7.81 4.69 11.32
N ARG A 32 8.38 5.32 10.28
CA ARG A 32 8.21 4.90 8.90
C ARG A 32 8.73 3.47 8.73
N GLN A 33 9.96 3.12 9.08
CA GLN A 33 10.44 1.75 8.89
C GLN A 33 9.62 0.70 9.65
N THR A 34 9.19 1.00 10.87
CA THR A 34 8.42 0.07 11.72
C THR A 34 6.99 -0.13 11.24
N PHE A 35 6.32 0.93 10.77
CA PHE A 35 4.88 0.89 10.46
C PHE A 35 4.56 1.04 8.96
N LEU A 36 5.52 1.45 8.14
CA LEU A 36 5.34 1.53 6.70
C LEU A 36 5.32 0.10 6.15
N LYS A 37 4.10 -0.44 6.07
CA LYS A 37 3.78 -1.72 5.43
C LYS A 37 4.05 -1.74 3.91
N ALA A 38 4.75 -0.75 3.35
CA ALA A 38 5.13 -0.78 1.95
C ALA A 38 5.98 -2.05 1.71
N ARG A 39 5.57 -2.89 0.77
CA ARG A 39 6.10 -4.25 0.53
C ARG A 39 5.71 -5.34 1.54
N ASP A 40 4.68 -5.13 2.36
CA ASP A 40 4.09 -6.20 3.17
C ASP A 40 3.52 -7.29 2.24
N ALA A 41 4.29 -8.37 2.08
CA ALA A 41 3.96 -9.47 1.18
C ALA A 41 2.67 -10.19 1.61
N ALA A 42 2.40 -10.26 2.91
CA ALA A 42 1.15 -10.83 3.43
C ALA A 42 -0.03 -9.95 3.02
N ARG A 43 0.08 -8.63 3.17
CA ARG A 43 -0.98 -7.71 2.75
C ARG A 43 -1.22 -7.73 1.24
N ILE A 44 -0.14 -7.77 0.45
CA ILE A 44 -0.23 -7.92 -1.01
C ILE A 44 -0.94 -9.22 -1.39
N PHE A 45 -0.63 -10.33 -0.70
CA PHE A 45 -1.29 -11.60 -0.93
C PHE A 45 -2.77 -11.56 -0.57
N GLU A 46 -3.13 -11.02 0.60
CA GLU A 46 -4.54 -10.84 1.00
C GLU A 46 -5.34 -10.05 -0.04
N ILE A 47 -4.79 -8.94 -0.54
CA ILE A 47 -5.45 -8.12 -1.57
C ILE A 47 -5.62 -8.91 -2.86
N LYS A 48 -4.61 -9.67 -3.30
CA LYS A 48 -4.72 -10.53 -4.50
C LYS A 48 -5.78 -11.61 -4.35
N VAL A 49 -5.84 -12.26 -3.19
CA VAL A 49 -6.89 -13.26 -2.89
C VAL A 49 -8.27 -12.62 -2.94
N LYS A 50 -8.42 -11.42 -2.35
CA LYS A 50 -9.68 -10.66 -2.42
C LYS A 50 -10.07 -10.35 -3.86
N VAL A 51 -9.16 -9.81 -4.68
CA VAL A 51 -9.40 -9.51 -6.09
C VAL A 51 -9.89 -10.75 -6.84
N GLY A 52 -9.22 -11.90 -6.69
CA GLY A 52 -9.62 -13.14 -7.35
C GLY A 52 -10.91 -13.78 -6.82
N SER A 53 -11.37 -13.38 -5.63
CA SER A 53 -12.60 -13.90 -5.02
C SER A 53 -13.86 -13.10 -5.40
N ILE A 54 -13.69 -11.85 -5.86
CA ILE A 54 -14.82 -11.02 -6.28
C ILE A 54 -15.29 -11.56 -7.63
N LYS A 55 -16.52 -12.06 -7.65
CA LYS A 55 -17.21 -12.42 -8.88
C LYS A 55 -18.24 -11.34 -9.19
N LEU A 56 -18.39 -11.01 -10.46
CA LEU A 56 -19.39 -10.03 -10.94
C LEU A 56 -20.79 -10.36 -10.39
N GLY A 57 -21.13 -11.64 -10.27
CA GLY A 57 -22.26 -12.13 -9.48
C GLY A 57 -23.56 -11.37 -9.76
N SER A 58 -24.24 -10.93 -8.69
CA SER A 58 -25.49 -10.14 -8.73
C SER A 58 -25.27 -8.63 -8.52
N LYS A 59 -24.03 -8.14 -8.51
CA LYS A 59 -23.75 -6.74 -8.22
C LYS A 59 -23.97 -5.89 -9.47
N ILE A 60 -24.43 -4.66 -9.27
CA ILE A 60 -24.46 -3.68 -10.35
C ILE A 60 -23.02 -3.47 -10.83
N VAL A 61 -22.79 -3.48 -12.15
CA VAL A 61 -21.45 -3.38 -12.76
C VAL A 61 -20.63 -2.23 -12.18
N MET A 62 -21.26 -1.10 -11.83
CA MET A 62 -20.60 0.04 -11.19
C MET A 62 -20.02 -0.28 -9.81
N GLU A 63 -20.74 -1.03 -8.97
CA GLU A 63 -20.26 -1.41 -7.64
C GLU A 63 -19.08 -2.36 -7.72
N TYR A 64 -19.13 -3.30 -8.67
CA TYR A 64 -18.03 -4.22 -8.96
C TYR A 64 -16.77 -3.47 -9.41
N VAL A 65 -16.91 -2.56 -10.37
CA VAL A 65 -15.79 -1.74 -10.87
C VAL A 65 -15.18 -0.89 -9.75
N THR A 66 -16.02 -0.25 -8.94
CA THR A 66 -15.56 0.60 -7.83
C THR A 66 -14.76 -0.21 -6.80
N LEU A 67 -15.24 -1.41 -6.47
CA LEU A 67 -14.54 -2.30 -5.53
C LEU A 67 -13.18 -2.74 -6.07
N LEU A 68 -13.10 -3.13 -7.34
CA LEU A 68 -11.83 -3.50 -7.99
C LEU A 68 -10.86 -2.33 -8.07
N GLN A 69 -11.34 -1.13 -8.41
CA GLN A 69 -10.50 0.06 -8.44
C GLN A 69 -9.88 0.35 -7.08
N ASN A 70 -10.66 0.27 -6.00
CA ASN A 70 -10.18 0.48 -4.64
C ASN A 70 -9.10 -0.55 -4.26
N LEU A 71 -9.32 -1.84 -4.57
CA LEU A 71 -8.35 -2.90 -4.30
C LEU A 71 -7.06 -2.74 -5.11
N TRP A 72 -7.16 -2.33 -6.37
CA TRP A 72 -5.97 -2.07 -7.19
C TRP A 72 -5.18 -0.86 -6.70
N GLN A 73 -5.84 0.20 -6.22
CA GLN A 73 -5.17 1.34 -5.60
C GLN A 73 -4.46 0.93 -4.29
N GLU A 74 -5.12 0.12 -3.46
CA GLU A 74 -4.51 -0.43 -2.26
C GLU A 74 -3.28 -1.31 -2.62
N LEU A 75 -3.41 -2.16 -3.64
CA LEU A 75 -2.31 -2.99 -4.13
C LEU A 75 -1.12 -2.16 -4.65
N ASP A 76 -1.39 -1.07 -5.36
CA ASP A 76 -0.36 -0.16 -5.88
C ASP A 76 0.38 0.56 -4.74
N HIS A 77 -0.33 0.93 -3.67
CA HIS A 77 0.28 1.52 -2.48
C HIS A 77 1.30 0.57 -1.84
N TYR A 78 0.97 -0.72 -1.74
CA TYR A 78 1.87 -1.72 -1.17
C TYR A 78 2.94 -2.24 -2.14
N ARG A 79 2.70 -2.20 -3.46
CA ARG A 79 3.69 -2.51 -4.49
C ARG A 79 4.69 -1.35 -4.65
N CYS A 80 5.59 -1.22 -3.69
CA CYS A 80 6.72 -0.31 -3.81
C CYS A 80 7.81 -0.94 -4.69
N ILE A 81 7.58 -1.01 -6.01
CA ILE A 81 8.51 -1.58 -6.99
C ILE A 81 9.50 -0.50 -7.42
N GLU A 82 10.78 -0.69 -7.11
CA GLU A 82 11.85 0.18 -7.60
C GLU A 82 12.12 -0.11 -9.08
N THR A 83 11.88 0.89 -9.93
CA THR A 83 12.22 0.82 -11.35
C THR A 83 13.55 1.51 -11.59
N LYS A 84 14.51 0.82 -12.22
CA LYS A 84 15.86 1.35 -12.45
C LYS A 84 15.91 2.37 -13.58
N CYS A 85 14.98 2.31 -14.54
CA CYS A 85 14.90 3.29 -15.61
C CYS A 85 13.44 3.55 -16.06
N PRO A 86 13.20 4.65 -16.79
CA PRO A 86 11.86 4.99 -17.30
C PRO A 86 11.26 3.92 -18.23
N LYS A 87 12.09 3.19 -19.00
CA LYS A 87 11.63 2.11 -19.88
C LYS A 87 11.03 0.96 -19.08
N ASP A 88 11.69 0.57 -17.98
CA ASP A 88 11.20 -0.49 -17.08
C ASP A 88 9.86 -0.10 -16.44
N ALA A 89 9.72 1.18 -16.06
CA ALA A 89 8.46 1.70 -15.51
C ALA A 89 7.31 1.61 -16.52
N ILE A 90 7.57 1.86 -17.81
CA ILE A 90 6.57 1.71 -18.87
C ILE A 90 6.18 0.24 -19.05
N ILE A 91 7.16 -0.66 -19.11
CA ILE A 91 6.93 -2.11 -19.25
C ILE A 91 6.11 -2.63 -18.06
N LEU A 92 6.49 -2.25 -16.84
CA LEU A 92 5.78 -2.62 -15.62
C LEU A 92 4.34 -2.11 -15.63
N LYS A 93 4.12 -0.84 -16.01
CA LYS A 93 2.76 -0.28 -16.13
C LYS A 93 1.92 -1.06 -17.13
N ASN A 94 2.48 -1.44 -18.27
CA ASN A 94 1.78 -2.23 -19.28
C ASN A 94 1.44 -3.64 -18.77
N PHE A 95 2.36 -4.28 -18.06
CA PHE A 95 2.13 -5.58 -17.43
C PHE A 95 1.01 -5.52 -16.37
N ILE A 96 1.03 -4.50 -15.51
CA ILE A 96 -0.02 -4.28 -14.50
C ILE A 96 -1.37 -4.06 -15.17
N LYS A 97 -1.45 -3.19 -16.18
CA LYS A 97 -2.69 -2.95 -16.94
C LYS A 97 -3.25 -4.24 -17.54
N LYS A 98 -2.40 -5.06 -18.15
CA LYS A 98 -2.82 -6.35 -18.72
C LYS A 98 -3.40 -7.30 -17.67
N ASN A 99 -2.76 -7.39 -16.50
CA ASN A 99 -3.27 -8.22 -15.40
C ASN A 99 -4.64 -7.73 -14.89
N ARG A 100 -4.84 -6.42 -14.79
CA ARG A 100 -6.13 -5.84 -14.37
C ARG A 100 -7.27 -6.17 -15.34
N VAL A 101 -6.97 -6.33 -16.62
CA VAL A 101 -7.97 -6.79 -17.60
C VAL A 101 -8.42 -8.21 -17.28
N TYR A 102 -7.49 -9.11 -16.93
CA TYR A 102 -7.84 -10.47 -16.52
C TYR A 102 -8.63 -10.49 -15.22
N ASP A 103 -8.20 -9.72 -14.21
CA ASP A 103 -8.91 -9.57 -12.94
C ASP A 103 -10.35 -9.06 -13.15
N PHE A 104 -10.56 -8.12 -14.09
CA PHE A 104 -11.89 -7.58 -14.40
C PHE A 104 -12.82 -8.60 -15.06
N LEU A 105 -12.29 -9.47 -15.92
CA LEU A 105 -13.05 -10.45 -16.71
C LEU A 105 -13.40 -11.73 -15.95
N THR A 106 -12.83 -11.93 -14.75
CA THR A 106 -13.06 -13.12 -13.90
C THR A 106 -14.22 -12.90 -12.93
#